data_AF-K5X7L6-F1
#
_entry.id   AF-K5X7L6-F1
#
_cell.length_a   1.000
_cell.length_b   1.000
_cell.length_c   1.000
_cell.angle_alpha   90.00
_cell.angle_beta   90.00
_cell.angle_gamma   90.00
#
_symmetry.space_group_name_H-M   'P 1'
#
loop_
_entity.id
_entity.type
_entity.pdbx_description
1 polymer ?
#
loop_
_entity_poly.entity_id
_entity_poly.type
_entity_poly.pdbx_seq_one_letter_code
_entity_poly.pdbx_strand_id
1 'polypeptide(L)'
;MKDNWTEIKDYKTTDCGWTARSDKGSDKGNVGTRVSLIARITAWFNSEQLQELLLWITGPAGVGKSAIVQTFAEYLVESQLLGASVFCSRPNKRNNPHRIFNTIAYQLAIRITAYREFLVERLSLDPQLLNRDMTTQFNAFIVEPFVEKKIGVGGKKWGILLDGLDELDGEDAQCEIIQLISTFTLEHRDAPLVWIIASRPESHISNTFDDDAVRRSCWSECIPIDSTEACEDVDRFLRSSFKTVQKKYRHSVSSDWPSESDFLKLTAASSGLFIYAQVVMEFIRDPHHADPVSRLEVLLRVIDRFNVVPTNENPFVHLDALYSEILSSIPSTLWPTTKRLLGAAIYGEEIKLGRYNSKMRPNMLSLRGMSILFGVPRNSVYASLDKSRSTLKIPDWKVAHKKPLTFLHASFSDYLKDSSRSGDFYIGIAEDVKEDVGLRLLEIWGKCSEDDISMVSVKLAWYQYCSKLDDKSPSRGINQFYTNLFHGTVRHLARAMFDFLHIPMETPPYAFLQKVHMRKLCYLLEAKDVTYFADSVADISHQSWHVGLLREVQLKDLEFGHLDWKEMSPAYADYEKKGTFSLEAWTIHRLEVLIFGGVPKERVAVFRTPLSERSYYLGDFTPYVVPYPE
;
A
#
# COMPACT_ATOMS: atom_id res chain seq x y z
N MET A 1 14.49 -12.51 21.86
CA MET A 1 13.71 -13.54 21.13
C MET A 1 12.25 -13.17 20.92
N LYS A 2 11.45 -12.73 21.92
CA LYS A 2 10.05 -12.27 21.68
C LYS A 2 9.94 -11.07 20.71
N ASP A 3 10.94 -10.18 20.70
CA ASP A 3 10.93 -8.94 19.89
C ASP A 3 11.22 -9.15 18.39
N ASN A 4 11.97 -10.20 18.01
CA ASN A 4 12.22 -10.53 16.59
C ASN A 4 11.00 -11.22 15.94
N TRP A 5 10.14 -11.88 16.73
CA TRP A 5 8.90 -12.48 16.21
C TRP A 5 7.78 -11.46 16.04
N THR A 6 7.87 -10.27 16.65
CA THR A 6 6.85 -9.23 16.51
C THR A 6 6.82 -8.63 15.11
N GLU A 7 7.97 -8.47 14.45
CA GLU A 7 8.02 -8.00 13.05
C GLU A 7 7.36 -8.97 12.07
N ILE A 8 7.34 -10.26 12.40
CA ILE A 8 6.80 -11.31 11.53
C ILE A 8 5.32 -11.64 11.87
N LYS A 9 4.90 -11.44 13.12
CA LYS A 9 3.52 -11.72 13.60
C LYS A 9 2.44 -10.80 13.04
N ASP A 10 2.79 -9.62 12.54
CA ASP A 10 1.82 -8.68 11.97
C ASP A 10 1.24 -9.14 10.62
N TYR A 11 1.74 -10.26 10.06
CA TYR A 11 1.33 -10.81 8.77
C TYR A 11 0.46 -12.07 8.92
N LYS A 12 -0.59 -11.99 9.74
CA LYS A 12 -1.71 -12.93 9.60
C LYS A 12 -2.27 -12.75 8.19
N THR A 13 -2.38 -13.85 7.45
CA THR A 13 -3.29 -13.95 6.30
C THR A 13 -4.67 -13.47 6.75
N THR A 14 -5.08 -12.30 6.30
CA THR A 14 -6.49 -11.90 6.40
C THR A 14 -7.25 -12.63 5.32
N ASP A 15 -8.33 -13.31 5.72
CA ASP A 15 -9.36 -13.87 4.84
C ASP A 15 -9.60 -12.94 3.64
N CYS A 16 -9.19 -13.40 2.46
CA CYS A 16 -9.94 -13.13 1.25
C CYS A 16 -11.30 -13.79 1.53
N GLY A 17 -12.34 -12.97 1.76
CA GLY A 17 -13.62 -13.40 2.35
C GLY A 17 -14.44 -14.34 1.47
N TRP A 18 -13.94 -15.55 1.27
CA TRP A 18 -14.53 -16.62 0.49
C TRP A 18 -14.21 -17.95 1.18
N THR A 19 -15.10 -18.38 2.07
CA THR A 19 -15.19 -19.78 2.43
C THR A 19 -16.20 -20.41 1.47
N ALA A 20 -15.72 -21.25 0.55
CA ALA A 20 -16.60 -22.15 -0.17
C ALA A 20 -17.07 -23.22 0.82
N ARG A 21 -18.16 -22.96 1.55
CA ARG A 21 -18.84 -24.02 2.29
C ARG A 21 -19.33 -25.04 1.27
N SER A 22 -18.68 -26.21 1.27
CA SER A 22 -19.18 -27.41 0.63
C SER A 22 -20.46 -27.82 1.36
N ASP A 23 -21.61 -27.49 0.81
CA ASP A 23 -22.86 -28.12 1.21
C ASP A 23 -22.77 -29.61 0.85
N LYS A 24 -22.57 -30.45 1.87
CA LYS A 24 -22.75 -31.91 1.78
C LYS A 24 -24.25 -32.18 1.60
N GLY A 25 -24.71 -32.17 0.36
CA GLY A 25 -26.04 -32.61 -0.04
C GLY A 25 -25.93 -33.34 -1.37
N SER A 26 -26.25 -34.62 -1.36
CA SER A 26 -26.26 -35.52 -2.50
C SER A 26 -27.03 -34.95 -3.69
N ASP A 27 -26.37 -34.78 -4.84
CA ASP A 27 -26.94 -35.18 -6.12
C ASP A 27 -25.86 -35.51 -7.14
N LYS A 28 -26.05 -36.64 -7.84
CA LYS A 28 -25.13 -37.17 -8.84
C LYS A 28 -25.35 -36.45 -10.16
N GLY A 29 -24.29 -35.82 -10.68
CA GLY A 29 -24.20 -35.34 -12.06
C GLY A 29 -24.39 -33.84 -12.20
N ASN A 30 -23.32 -33.06 -11.99
CA ASN A 30 -22.96 -31.89 -12.79
C ASN A 30 -21.58 -31.36 -12.37
N VAL A 31 -20.62 -31.50 -13.29
CA VAL A 31 -19.23 -31.04 -13.19
C VAL A 31 -19.22 -29.50 -13.24
N GLY A 32 -18.67 -28.85 -12.22
CA GLY A 32 -18.21 -27.45 -12.34
C GLY A 32 -16.77 -27.45 -12.83
N THR A 33 -16.37 -26.50 -13.67
CA THR A 33 -15.10 -26.64 -14.40
C THR A 33 -13.92 -25.93 -13.73
N ARG A 34 -14.13 -24.90 -12.88
CA ARG A 34 -13.14 -24.58 -11.83
C ARG A 34 -12.98 -25.69 -10.80
N VAL A 35 -14.04 -26.46 -10.54
CA VAL A 35 -13.94 -27.67 -9.71
C VAL A 35 -13.10 -28.72 -10.45
N SER A 36 -13.20 -28.84 -11.78
CA SER A 36 -12.35 -29.74 -12.56
C SER A 36 -10.88 -29.29 -12.59
N LEU A 37 -10.61 -27.98 -12.73
CA LEU A 37 -9.24 -27.46 -12.64
C LEU A 37 -8.65 -27.67 -11.24
N ILE A 38 -9.39 -27.34 -10.17
CA ILE A 38 -8.94 -27.60 -8.80
C ILE A 38 -8.73 -29.11 -8.59
N ALA A 39 -9.59 -29.96 -9.12
CA ALA A 39 -9.42 -31.41 -9.07
C ALA A 39 -8.17 -31.87 -9.83
N ARG A 40 -7.86 -31.27 -10.99
CA ARG A 40 -6.63 -31.54 -11.75
C ARG A 40 -5.39 -31.10 -11.00
N ILE A 41 -5.39 -29.90 -10.41
CA ILE A 41 -4.30 -29.41 -9.55
C ILE A 41 -4.12 -30.32 -8.33
N THR A 42 -5.22 -30.76 -7.72
CA THR A 42 -5.21 -31.68 -6.58
C THR A 42 -4.65 -33.05 -6.95
N ALA A 43 -5.08 -33.61 -8.09
CA ALA A 43 -4.58 -34.87 -8.61
C ALA A 43 -3.10 -34.79 -8.98
N TRP A 44 -2.68 -33.70 -9.62
CA TRP A 44 -1.28 -33.40 -9.90
C TRP A 44 -0.46 -33.39 -8.61
N PHE A 45 -0.83 -32.56 -7.63
CA PHE A 45 -0.09 -32.43 -6.36
C PHE A 45 0.04 -33.77 -5.60
N ASN A 46 -1.01 -34.58 -5.59
CA ASN A 46 -1.04 -35.88 -4.91
C ASN A 46 -0.34 -37.01 -5.69
N SER A 47 0.10 -36.77 -6.92
CA SER A 47 0.80 -37.79 -7.70
C SER A 47 2.08 -38.25 -7.01
N GLU A 48 2.33 -39.57 -7.07
CA GLU A 48 3.54 -40.16 -6.51
C GLU A 48 4.79 -39.65 -7.25
N GLN A 49 4.70 -39.53 -8.58
CA GLN A 49 5.78 -39.05 -9.45
C GLN A 49 5.35 -37.75 -10.15
N LEU A 50 5.63 -36.62 -9.50
CA LEU A 50 5.45 -35.29 -10.09
C LEU A 50 6.50 -35.08 -11.19
N GLN A 51 6.05 -34.77 -12.41
CA GLN A 51 6.97 -34.40 -13.50
C GLN A 51 7.47 -32.97 -13.34
N GLU A 52 6.61 -32.07 -12.87
CA GLU A 52 6.88 -30.66 -12.56
C GLU A 52 6.64 -30.39 -11.07
N LEU A 53 7.52 -29.61 -10.43
CA LEU A 53 7.35 -29.14 -9.04
C LEU A 53 6.91 -27.67 -8.96
N LEU A 54 6.70 -27.03 -10.11
CA LEU A 54 6.22 -25.67 -10.24
C LEU A 54 4.98 -25.66 -11.14
N LEU A 55 3.91 -25.02 -10.67
CA LEU A 55 2.72 -24.70 -11.44
C LEU A 55 2.58 -23.19 -11.57
N TRP A 56 2.46 -22.69 -12.81
CA TRP A 56 2.10 -21.31 -13.08
C TRP A 56 0.66 -21.19 -13.56
N ILE A 57 -0.20 -20.55 -12.76
CA ILE A 57 -1.57 -20.23 -13.12
C ILE A 57 -1.61 -18.80 -13.67
N THR A 58 -1.85 -18.67 -14.97
CA THR A 58 -1.83 -17.38 -15.67
C THR A 58 -3.21 -16.98 -16.18
N GLY A 59 -3.44 -15.69 -16.33
CA GLY A 59 -4.68 -15.16 -16.92
C GLY A 59 -4.93 -13.69 -16.56
N PRO A 60 -5.89 -13.02 -17.20
CA PRO A 60 -6.18 -11.62 -16.95
C PRO A 60 -6.68 -11.30 -15.53
N ALA A 61 -6.81 -10.01 -15.21
CA ALA A 61 -7.39 -9.57 -13.95
C ALA A 61 -8.83 -10.05 -13.80
N GLY A 62 -9.21 -10.55 -12.61
CA GLY A 62 -10.61 -10.85 -12.31
C GLY A 62 -11.15 -12.16 -12.87
N VAL A 63 -10.32 -12.98 -13.54
CA VAL A 63 -10.68 -14.37 -13.93
C VAL A 63 -10.61 -15.35 -12.75
N GLY A 64 -10.32 -14.88 -11.53
CA GLY A 64 -10.46 -15.69 -10.31
C GLY A 64 -9.32 -16.68 -10.01
N LYS A 65 -8.10 -16.39 -10.50
CA LYS A 65 -6.87 -17.10 -10.12
C LYS A 65 -6.70 -17.19 -8.60
N SER A 66 -6.85 -16.07 -7.89
CA SER A 66 -6.76 -16.01 -6.43
C SER A 66 -7.76 -16.92 -5.72
N ALA A 67 -8.96 -17.12 -6.29
CA ALA A 67 -9.96 -18.03 -5.72
C ALA A 67 -9.55 -19.50 -5.88
N ILE A 68 -8.91 -19.86 -7.00
CA ILE A 68 -8.36 -21.20 -7.23
C ILE A 68 -7.22 -21.46 -6.25
N VAL A 69 -6.26 -20.53 -6.16
CA VAL A 69 -5.13 -20.64 -5.23
C VAL A 69 -5.62 -20.72 -3.78
N GLN A 70 -6.61 -19.92 -3.40
CA GLN A 70 -7.21 -19.97 -2.07
C GLN A 70 -7.90 -21.31 -1.79
N THR A 71 -8.75 -21.80 -2.71
CA THR A 71 -9.46 -23.07 -2.52
C THR A 71 -8.46 -24.23 -2.41
N PHE A 72 -7.39 -24.20 -3.21
CA PHE A 72 -6.35 -25.21 -3.13
C PHE A 72 -5.54 -25.09 -1.82
N ALA A 73 -5.26 -23.87 -1.34
CA ALA A 73 -4.64 -23.66 -0.04
C ALA A 73 -5.51 -24.21 1.11
N GLU A 74 -6.84 -24.04 1.04
CA GLU A 74 -7.78 -24.62 2.01
C GLU A 74 -7.71 -26.16 2.02
N TYR A 75 -7.73 -26.79 0.84
CA TYR A 75 -7.50 -28.24 0.70
C TYR A 75 -6.18 -28.69 1.34
N LEU A 76 -5.09 -27.94 1.12
CA LEU A 76 -3.78 -28.24 1.69
C LEU A 76 -3.75 -28.04 3.22
N VAL A 77 -4.50 -27.08 3.77
CA VAL A 77 -4.65 -26.91 5.23
C VAL A 77 -5.37 -28.12 5.82
N GLU A 78 -6.51 -28.53 5.24
CA GLU A 78 -7.28 -29.69 5.69
C GLU A 78 -6.45 -30.98 5.63
N SER A 79 -5.62 -31.11 4.59
CA SER A 79 -4.71 -32.25 4.41
C SER A 79 -3.43 -32.17 5.24
N GLN A 80 -3.20 -31.06 5.96
CA GLN A 80 -1.93 -30.76 6.67
C GLN A 80 -0.68 -30.79 5.76
N LEU A 81 -0.85 -30.39 4.50
CA LEU A 81 0.18 -30.33 3.46
C LEU A 81 0.53 -28.89 3.06
N LEU A 82 -0.14 -27.87 3.61
CA LEU A 82 0.23 -26.49 3.36
C LEU A 82 1.58 -26.17 4.03
N GLY A 83 2.57 -25.70 3.26
CA GLY A 83 3.80 -25.12 3.79
C GLY A 83 3.62 -23.63 4.06
N ALA A 84 3.32 -22.88 3.00
CA ALA A 84 3.08 -21.43 3.08
C ALA A 84 2.12 -20.97 1.96
N SER A 85 1.36 -19.91 2.24
CA SER A 85 0.52 -19.22 1.25
C SER A 85 0.69 -17.71 1.36
N VAL A 86 1.14 -17.06 0.29
CA VAL A 86 1.36 -15.62 0.22
C VAL A 86 0.45 -15.02 -0.84
N PHE A 87 -0.39 -14.07 -0.43
CA PHE A 87 -1.29 -13.34 -1.31
C PHE A 87 -0.81 -11.90 -1.40
N CYS A 88 -0.24 -11.56 -2.55
CA CYS A 88 0.25 -10.22 -2.86
C CYS A 88 -0.92 -9.31 -3.23
N SER A 89 -0.78 -8.03 -2.93
CA SER A 89 -1.75 -7.04 -3.38
C SER A 89 -1.19 -5.62 -3.38
N ARG A 90 -1.04 -5.02 -4.56
CA ARG A 90 -0.52 -3.65 -4.74
C ARG A 90 -1.41 -2.58 -4.09
N PRO A 91 -2.72 -2.50 -4.40
CA PRO A 91 -3.59 -1.48 -3.80
C PRO A 91 -3.81 -1.69 -2.29
N ASN A 92 -3.45 -2.86 -1.75
CA ASN A 92 -3.58 -3.18 -0.33
C ASN A 92 -2.21 -3.37 0.35
N LYS A 93 -1.12 -2.86 -0.23
CA LYS A 93 0.19 -2.71 0.43
C LYS A 93 0.86 -4.03 0.81
N ARG A 94 0.63 -5.06 0.01
CA ARG A 94 1.24 -6.40 0.09
C ARG A 94 2.06 -6.65 -1.17
N ASN A 95 2.92 -5.71 -1.52
CA ASN A 95 3.67 -5.67 -2.78
C ASN A 95 5.20 -5.68 -2.60
N ASN A 96 5.74 -5.69 -1.37
CA ASN A 96 7.19 -5.68 -1.18
C ASN A 96 7.81 -7.09 -1.45
N PRO A 97 8.64 -7.26 -2.49
CA PRO A 97 9.22 -8.55 -2.85
C PRO A 97 10.19 -9.10 -1.78
N HIS A 98 10.94 -8.24 -1.08
CA HIS A 98 11.87 -8.65 -0.01
C HIS A 98 11.21 -9.28 1.22
N ARG A 99 9.87 -9.33 1.25
CA ARG A 99 9.10 -9.97 2.32
C ARG A 99 8.61 -11.37 1.97
N ILE A 100 8.73 -11.80 0.71
CA ILE A 100 8.21 -13.08 0.24
C ILE A 100 8.85 -14.23 1.02
N PHE A 101 10.19 -14.36 0.97
CA PHE A 101 10.87 -15.48 1.61
C PHE A 101 10.85 -15.40 3.13
N ASN A 102 10.89 -14.21 3.71
CA ASN A 102 10.64 -14.01 5.14
C ASN A 102 9.26 -14.54 5.58
N THR A 103 8.22 -14.25 4.79
CA THR A 103 6.84 -14.70 5.08
C THR A 103 6.71 -16.21 4.91
N ILE A 104 7.34 -16.78 3.87
CA ILE A 104 7.37 -18.23 3.64
C ILE A 104 8.10 -18.93 4.79
N ALA A 105 9.28 -18.45 5.19
CA ALA A 105 10.06 -19.01 6.29
C ALA A 105 9.26 -19.04 7.60
N TYR A 106 8.59 -17.93 7.93
CA TYR A 106 7.71 -17.89 9.10
C TYR A 106 6.60 -18.94 9.05
N GLN A 107 5.91 -19.02 7.92
CA GLN A 107 4.79 -19.93 7.73
C GLN A 107 5.23 -21.40 7.78
N LEU A 108 6.40 -21.72 7.24
CA LEU A 108 7.03 -23.03 7.37
C LEU A 108 7.36 -23.35 8.83
N ALA A 109 7.94 -22.41 9.58
CA ALA A 109 8.27 -22.59 11.00
C ALA A 109 7.03 -22.79 11.90
N ILE A 110 5.87 -22.24 11.51
CA ILE A 110 4.62 -22.52 12.22
C ILE A 110 4.20 -24.00 12.04
N ARG A 111 4.44 -24.57 10.85
CA ARG A 111 3.85 -25.85 10.43
C ARG A 111 4.82 -27.05 10.52
N ILE A 112 6.13 -26.81 10.46
CA ILE A 112 7.17 -27.83 10.40
C ILE A 112 8.13 -27.63 11.58
N THR A 113 8.08 -28.52 12.57
CA THR A 113 8.88 -28.41 13.80
C THR A 113 10.38 -28.41 13.53
N ALA A 114 10.89 -29.34 12.71
CA ALA A 114 12.31 -29.40 12.36
C ALA A 114 12.79 -28.12 11.65
N TYR A 115 11.96 -27.56 10.76
CA TYR A 115 12.25 -26.27 10.11
C TYR A 115 12.27 -25.12 11.12
N ARG A 116 11.35 -25.10 12.09
CA ARG A 116 11.32 -24.08 13.14
C ARG A 116 12.60 -24.08 13.96
N GLU A 117 13.08 -25.25 14.35
CA GLU A 117 14.32 -25.42 15.12
C GLU A 117 15.51 -24.90 14.31
N PHE A 118 15.63 -25.31 13.04
CA PHE A 118 16.61 -24.79 12.11
C PHE A 118 16.54 -23.25 11.98
N LEU A 119 15.36 -22.69 11.74
CA LEU A 119 15.18 -21.24 11.54
C LEU A 119 15.56 -20.45 12.81
N VAL A 120 15.18 -20.93 13.99
CA VAL A 120 15.53 -20.30 15.27
C VAL A 120 17.04 -20.28 15.47
N GLU A 121 17.73 -21.40 15.21
CA GLU A 121 19.19 -21.47 15.28
C GLU A 121 19.82 -20.51 14.27
N ARG A 122 19.40 -20.58 13.00
CA ARG A 122 19.96 -19.79 11.90
C ARG A 122 19.82 -18.28 12.14
N LEU A 123 18.67 -17.83 12.63
CA LEU A 123 18.42 -16.42 12.97
C LEU A 123 19.05 -15.99 14.30
N SER A 124 19.38 -16.93 15.20
CA SER A 124 20.15 -16.61 16.41
C SER A 124 21.62 -16.34 16.06
N LEU A 125 22.14 -16.99 15.03
CA LEU A 125 23.50 -16.77 14.51
C LEU A 125 23.59 -15.53 13.62
N ASP A 126 22.62 -15.30 12.74
CA ASP A 126 22.59 -14.13 11.84
C ASP A 126 21.20 -13.48 11.78
N PRO A 127 20.88 -12.57 12.72
CA PRO A 127 19.62 -11.82 12.70
C PRO A 127 19.47 -10.91 11.47
N GLN A 128 20.58 -10.50 10.81
CA GLN A 128 20.53 -9.59 9.66
C GLN A 128 20.00 -10.28 8.40
N LEU A 129 19.88 -11.61 8.41
CA LEU A 129 19.36 -12.39 7.29
C LEU A 129 17.99 -11.92 6.80
N LEU A 130 17.13 -11.43 7.70
CA LEU A 130 15.80 -10.89 7.37
C LEU A 130 15.85 -9.64 6.46
N ASN A 131 17.00 -8.95 6.41
CA ASN A 131 17.22 -7.72 5.65
C ASN A 131 18.17 -7.91 4.46
N ARG A 132 18.61 -9.14 4.18
CA ARG A 132 19.47 -9.47 3.03
C ARG A 132 18.67 -9.47 1.72
N ASP A 133 19.38 -9.52 0.59
CA ASP A 133 18.80 -9.71 -0.72
C ASP A 133 18.02 -11.04 -0.85
N MET A 134 17.15 -11.11 -1.85
CA MET A 134 16.22 -12.22 -2.03
C MET A 134 16.92 -13.55 -2.30
N THR A 135 17.97 -13.55 -3.12
CA THR A 135 18.80 -14.73 -3.37
C THR A 135 19.41 -15.27 -2.07
N THR A 136 20.01 -14.42 -1.24
CA THR A 136 20.57 -14.83 0.06
C THR A 136 19.49 -15.37 1.00
N GLN A 137 18.32 -14.70 1.07
CA GLN A 137 17.19 -15.18 1.86
C GLN A 137 16.69 -16.55 1.36
N PHE A 138 16.55 -16.73 0.05
CA PHE A 138 16.09 -17.98 -0.56
C PHE A 138 17.05 -19.13 -0.25
N ASN A 139 18.36 -18.91 -0.41
CA ASN A 139 19.36 -19.91 -0.09
C ASN A 139 19.29 -20.33 1.39
N ALA A 140 19.26 -19.37 2.31
CA ALA A 140 19.25 -19.68 3.74
C ALA A 140 17.91 -20.24 4.25
N PHE A 141 16.77 -19.81 3.70
CA PHE A 141 15.45 -20.20 4.19
C PHE A 141 14.83 -21.37 3.43
N ILE A 142 15.29 -21.68 2.23
CA ILE A 142 14.73 -22.73 1.38
C ILE A 142 15.81 -23.77 1.04
N VAL A 143 16.92 -23.38 0.43
CA VAL A 143 17.94 -24.33 -0.04
C VAL A 143 18.60 -25.06 1.14
N GLU A 144 19.23 -24.33 2.07
CA GLU A 144 19.93 -24.88 3.24
C GLU A 144 19.07 -25.89 4.04
N PRO A 145 17.83 -25.55 4.48
CA PRO A 145 17.03 -26.48 5.27
C PRO A 145 16.54 -27.73 4.50
N PHE A 146 16.09 -27.56 3.26
CA PHE A 146 15.44 -28.66 2.54
C PHE A 146 16.41 -29.50 1.71
N VAL A 147 17.55 -28.94 1.29
CA VAL A 147 18.56 -29.63 0.47
C VAL A 147 19.72 -30.13 1.33
N GLU A 148 20.34 -29.25 2.11
CA GLU A 148 21.54 -29.62 2.89
C GLU A 148 21.17 -30.36 4.17
N LYS A 149 20.21 -29.82 4.94
CA LYS A 149 19.71 -30.46 6.17
C LYS A 149 18.66 -31.53 5.91
N LYS A 150 18.19 -31.65 4.66
CA LYS A 150 17.24 -32.69 4.20
C LYS A 150 15.97 -32.74 5.04
N ILE A 151 15.49 -31.61 5.52
CA ILE A 151 14.27 -31.53 6.33
C ILE A 151 13.09 -32.05 5.51
N GLY A 152 12.46 -33.13 5.97
CA GLY A 152 11.27 -33.72 5.34
C GLY A 152 11.51 -34.58 4.11
N VAL A 153 12.78 -34.85 3.74
CA VAL A 153 13.11 -35.76 2.63
C VAL A 153 12.51 -37.14 2.88
N GLY A 154 11.91 -37.74 1.85
CA GLY A 154 11.20 -39.02 1.92
C GLY A 154 9.87 -38.99 2.68
N GLY A 155 9.45 -37.81 3.16
CA GLY A 155 8.19 -37.59 3.84
C GLY A 155 7.09 -37.05 2.93
N LYS A 156 6.16 -36.30 3.51
CA LYS A 156 5.08 -35.62 2.79
C LYS A 156 5.60 -34.38 2.06
N LYS A 157 5.00 -34.08 0.90
CA LYS A 157 5.26 -32.84 0.14
C LYS A 157 4.49 -31.67 0.77
N TRP A 158 5.08 -30.48 0.76
CA TRP A 158 4.45 -29.24 1.21
C TRP A 158 4.20 -28.28 0.05
N GLY A 159 2.97 -27.75 -0.02
CA GLY A 159 2.60 -26.74 -1.01
C GLY A 159 3.03 -25.33 -0.58
N ILE A 160 3.70 -24.61 -1.47
CA ILE A 160 4.06 -23.20 -1.33
C ILE A 160 3.31 -22.40 -2.41
N LEU A 161 2.39 -21.55 -1.99
CA LEU A 161 1.52 -20.80 -2.91
C LEU A 161 1.86 -19.32 -2.89
N LEU A 162 2.01 -18.72 -4.07
CA LEU A 162 2.26 -17.31 -4.30
C LEU A 162 1.21 -16.77 -5.27
N ASP A 163 0.21 -16.05 -4.75
CA ASP A 163 -0.84 -15.42 -5.54
C ASP A 163 -0.54 -13.93 -5.77
N GLY A 164 -0.68 -13.48 -7.02
CA GLY A 164 -0.50 -12.09 -7.41
C GLY A 164 0.98 -11.67 -7.54
N LEU A 165 1.83 -12.50 -8.17
CA LEU A 165 3.23 -12.14 -8.40
C LEU A 165 3.37 -10.79 -9.13
N ASP A 166 2.50 -10.52 -10.10
CA ASP A 166 2.40 -9.24 -10.84
C ASP A 166 2.08 -8.04 -9.94
N GLU A 167 1.53 -8.28 -8.75
CA GLU A 167 1.22 -7.23 -7.79
C GLU A 167 2.41 -6.82 -6.91
N LEU A 168 3.58 -7.47 -7.05
CA LEU A 168 4.82 -7.08 -6.38
C LEU A 168 5.48 -5.85 -7.03
N ASP A 169 6.27 -5.11 -6.28
CA ASP A 169 7.05 -3.97 -6.77
C ASP A 169 8.32 -4.45 -7.49
N GLY A 170 8.54 -3.94 -8.70
CA GLY A 170 9.77 -4.16 -9.49
C GLY A 170 9.71 -5.40 -10.37
N GLU A 171 9.82 -5.19 -11.70
CA GLU A 171 9.81 -6.26 -12.70
C GLU A 171 10.98 -7.23 -12.50
N ASP A 172 12.20 -6.72 -12.24
CA ASP A 172 13.38 -7.53 -11.97
C ASP A 172 13.20 -8.45 -10.76
N ALA A 173 12.56 -7.95 -9.70
CA ALA A 173 12.32 -8.72 -8.50
C ALA A 173 11.30 -9.85 -8.73
N GLN A 174 10.28 -9.61 -9.57
CA GLN A 174 9.33 -10.64 -9.98
C GLN A 174 10.01 -11.73 -10.79
N CYS A 175 10.88 -11.36 -11.75
CA CYS A 175 11.68 -12.28 -12.54
C CYS A 175 12.66 -13.09 -11.67
N GLU A 176 13.36 -12.45 -10.73
CA GLU A 176 14.28 -13.10 -9.79
C GLU A 176 13.56 -14.17 -8.96
N ILE A 177 12.34 -13.89 -8.47
CA ILE A 177 11.54 -14.86 -7.72
C ILE A 177 11.21 -16.10 -8.59
N ILE A 178 10.80 -15.90 -9.85
CA ILE A 178 10.51 -17.01 -10.77
C ILE A 178 11.77 -17.84 -10.98
N GLN A 179 12.91 -17.20 -11.27
CA GLN A 179 14.19 -17.87 -11.54
C GLN A 179 14.72 -18.66 -10.34
N LEU A 180 14.65 -18.09 -9.13
CA LEU A 180 15.05 -18.78 -7.90
C LEU A 180 14.22 -20.05 -7.68
N ILE A 181 12.89 -19.94 -7.82
CA ILE A 181 11.97 -21.07 -7.63
C ILE A 181 12.16 -22.12 -8.73
N SER A 182 12.24 -21.71 -10.00
CA SER A 182 12.38 -22.65 -11.12
C SER A 182 13.69 -23.41 -11.06
N THR A 183 14.81 -22.72 -10.76
CA THR A 183 16.13 -23.34 -10.60
C THR A 183 16.11 -24.35 -9.47
N PHE A 184 15.54 -23.99 -8.31
CA PHE A 184 15.37 -24.91 -7.19
C PHE A 184 14.57 -26.16 -7.58
N THR A 185 13.44 -26.00 -8.27
CA THR A 185 12.61 -27.14 -8.68
C THR A 185 13.27 -28.04 -9.72
N LEU A 186 14.20 -27.50 -10.51
CA LEU A 186 14.96 -28.25 -11.50
C LEU A 186 16.12 -29.03 -10.85
N GLU A 187 16.89 -28.38 -9.98
CA GLU A 187 18.12 -28.92 -9.41
C GLU A 187 17.89 -29.80 -8.17
N HIS A 188 16.78 -29.59 -7.44
CA HIS A 188 16.53 -30.21 -6.14
C HIS A 188 15.20 -30.95 -6.07
N ARG A 189 14.99 -31.90 -6.99
CA ARG A 189 13.74 -32.67 -7.09
C ARG A 189 13.38 -33.51 -5.87
N ASP A 190 14.35 -33.86 -5.03
CA ASP A 190 14.14 -34.62 -3.79
C ASP A 190 13.64 -33.73 -2.64
N ALA A 191 13.69 -32.40 -2.78
CA ALA A 191 13.18 -31.49 -1.77
C ALA A 191 11.64 -31.58 -1.71
N PRO A 192 11.04 -31.65 -0.52
CA PRO A 192 9.61 -31.90 -0.34
C PRO A 192 8.75 -30.64 -0.55
N LEU A 193 9.08 -29.78 -1.50
CA LEU A 193 8.37 -28.53 -1.78
C LEU A 193 7.77 -28.52 -3.19
N VAL A 194 6.50 -28.15 -3.29
CA VAL A 194 5.78 -27.97 -4.56
C VAL A 194 5.24 -26.55 -4.61
N TRP A 195 5.56 -25.84 -5.69
CA TRP A 195 5.29 -24.42 -5.85
C TRP A 195 4.11 -24.16 -6.77
N ILE A 196 3.26 -23.21 -6.39
CA ILE A 196 2.18 -22.68 -7.21
C ILE A 196 2.32 -21.17 -7.26
N ILE A 197 2.52 -20.61 -8.44
CA ILE A 197 2.55 -19.18 -8.69
C ILE A 197 1.32 -18.81 -9.50
N ALA A 198 0.57 -17.80 -9.07
CA ALA A 198 -0.50 -17.21 -9.87
C ALA A 198 -0.19 -15.75 -10.19
N SER A 199 -0.33 -15.37 -11.46
CA SER A 199 -0.06 -14.00 -11.89
C SER A 199 -0.82 -13.62 -13.17
N ARG A 200 -0.80 -12.33 -13.51
CA ARG A 200 -1.09 -11.87 -14.87
C ARG A 200 0.07 -12.25 -15.82
N PRO A 201 -0.22 -12.43 -17.13
CA PRO A 201 0.81 -12.64 -18.14
C PRO A 201 1.44 -11.30 -18.56
N GLU A 202 1.97 -10.52 -17.61
CA GLU A 202 2.78 -9.34 -17.96
C GLU A 202 4.01 -9.79 -18.76
N SER A 203 4.53 -8.93 -19.65
CA SER A 203 5.50 -9.34 -20.67
C SER A 203 6.77 -9.97 -20.08
N HIS A 204 7.35 -9.36 -19.05
CA HIS A 204 8.54 -9.88 -18.38
C HIS A 204 8.27 -11.18 -17.62
N ILE A 205 7.10 -11.33 -17.01
CA ILE A 205 6.69 -12.58 -16.34
C ILE A 205 6.56 -13.71 -17.38
N SER A 206 5.81 -13.47 -18.46
CA SER A 206 5.59 -14.46 -19.52
C SER A 206 6.90 -14.88 -20.16
N ASN A 207 7.74 -13.91 -20.53
CA ASN A 207 9.08 -14.17 -21.09
C ASN A 207 9.96 -15.01 -20.14
N THR A 208 9.86 -14.80 -18.83
CA THR A 208 10.63 -15.57 -17.85
C THR A 208 10.14 -17.01 -17.73
N PHE A 209 8.82 -17.24 -17.79
CA PHE A 209 8.26 -18.60 -17.79
C PHE A 209 8.46 -19.34 -19.13
N ASP A 210 8.54 -18.60 -20.24
CA ASP A 210 8.78 -19.14 -21.57
C ASP A 210 10.26 -19.48 -21.83
N ASP A 211 11.18 -19.02 -20.98
CA ASP A 211 12.58 -19.43 -21.02
C ASP A 211 12.68 -20.97 -20.94
N ASP A 212 13.51 -21.54 -21.82
CA ASP A 212 13.59 -22.99 -21.98
C ASP A 212 13.97 -23.73 -20.69
N ALA A 213 14.77 -23.12 -19.80
CA ALA A 213 15.12 -23.73 -18.53
C ALA A 213 13.91 -23.83 -17.59
N VAL A 214 13.09 -22.78 -17.54
CA VAL A 214 11.89 -22.70 -16.69
C VAL A 214 10.79 -23.60 -17.24
N ARG A 215 10.50 -23.47 -18.54
CA ARG A 215 9.43 -24.20 -19.24
C ARG A 215 9.54 -25.73 -19.12
N ARG A 216 10.76 -26.26 -18.99
CA ARG A 216 11.01 -27.71 -18.79
C ARG A 216 10.64 -28.24 -17.40
N SER A 217 10.46 -27.35 -16.42
CA SER A 217 10.21 -27.70 -15.02
C SER A 217 8.88 -27.17 -14.46
N CYS A 218 8.11 -26.48 -15.31
CA CYS A 218 6.90 -25.77 -14.95
C CYS A 218 5.70 -26.28 -15.75
N TRP A 219 4.61 -26.60 -15.06
CA TRP A 219 3.30 -26.76 -15.70
C TRP A 219 2.61 -25.39 -15.76
N SER A 220 2.32 -24.90 -16.97
CA SER A 220 1.56 -23.67 -17.18
C SER A 220 0.09 -23.94 -17.44
N GLU A 221 -0.78 -23.24 -16.72
CA GLU A 221 -2.24 -23.30 -16.86
C GLU A 221 -2.81 -21.90 -17.11
N CYS A 222 -3.36 -21.66 -18.31
CA CYS A 222 -3.94 -20.37 -18.68
C CYS A 222 -5.46 -20.37 -18.47
N ILE A 223 -5.96 -19.34 -17.77
CA ILE A 223 -7.40 -19.12 -17.54
C ILE A 223 -7.87 -17.95 -18.45
N PRO A 224 -8.52 -18.25 -19.58
CA PRO A 224 -9.14 -17.24 -20.43
C PRO A 224 -10.35 -16.57 -19.75
N ILE A 225 -10.74 -15.39 -20.23
CA ILE A 225 -11.92 -14.65 -19.71
C ILE A 225 -13.21 -15.27 -20.21
N ASP A 226 -13.26 -15.61 -21.50
CA ASP A 226 -14.46 -15.86 -22.29
C ASP A 226 -14.67 -17.35 -22.62
N SER A 227 -13.95 -18.26 -21.95
CA SER A 227 -14.20 -19.67 -22.21
C SER A 227 -15.58 -20.10 -21.73
N THR A 228 -16.09 -21.17 -22.35
CA THR A 228 -17.37 -21.78 -21.98
C THR A 228 -17.41 -22.08 -20.48
N GLU A 229 -16.30 -22.56 -19.93
CA GLU A 229 -16.14 -22.85 -18.51
C GLU A 229 -16.30 -21.62 -17.62
N ALA A 230 -15.67 -20.50 -18.00
CA ALA A 230 -15.75 -19.26 -17.26
C ALA A 230 -17.18 -18.72 -17.27
N CYS A 231 -17.87 -18.80 -18.41
CA CYS A 231 -19.28 -18.41 -18.54
C CYS A 231 -20.21 -19.24 -17.66
N GLU A 232 -20.07 -20.57 -17.65
CA GLU A 232 -20.86 -21.48 -16.81
C GLU A 232 -20.63 -21.24 -15.31
N ASP A 233 -19.38 -20.97 -14.91
CA ASP A 233 -19.05 -20.70 -13.51
C ASP A 233 -19.64 -19.36 -13.04
N VAL A 234 -19.64 -18.34 -13.90
CA VAL A 234 -20.30 -17.06 -13.61
C VAL A 234 -21.82 -17.22 -13.53
N ASP A 235 -22.46 -17.93 -14.45
CA ASP A 235 -23.90 -18.25 -14.39
C ASP A 235 -24.24 -18.88 -13.03
N ARG A 236 -23.52 -19.95 -12.66
CA ARG A 236 -23.77 -20.68 -11.40
C ARG A 236 -23.59 -19.79 -10.17
N PHE A 237 -22.53 -18.98 -10.15
CA PHE A 237 -22.28 -18.03 -9.08
C PHE A 237 -23.40 -16.99 -8.96
N LEU A 238 -23.83 -16.39 -10.09
CA LEU A 238 -24.92 -15.43 -10.10
C LEU A 238 -26.22 -16.06 -9.62
N ARG A 239 -26.61 -17.24 -10.13
CA ARG A 239 -27.83 -17.96 -9.69
C ARG A 239 -27.83 -18.22 -8.19
N SER A 240 -26.72 -18.71 -7.64
CA SER A 240 -26.57 -18.94 -6.20
C SER A 240 -26.66 -17.65 -5.39
N SER A 241 -26.03 -16.58 -5.88
CA SER A 241 -26.02 -15.28 -5.23
C SER A 241 -27.40 -14.62 -5.24
N PHE A 242 -28.12 -14.69 -6.36
CA PHE A 242 -29.50 -14.21 -6.46
C PHE A 242 -30.43 -14.98 -5.52
N LYS A 243 -30.31 -16.32 -5.41
CA LYS A 243 -31.07 -17.10 -4.41
C LYS A 243 -30.80 -16.63 -2.97
N THR A 244 -29.57 -16.24 -2.67
CA THR A 244 -29.21 -15.67 -1.37
C THR A 244 -29.86 -14.31 -1.14
N VAL A 245 -29.86 -13.44 -2.15
CA VAL A 245 -30.54 -12.14 -2.12
C VAL A 245 -32.05 -12.32 -1.94
N GLN A 246 -32.68 -13.22 -2.72
CA GLN A 246 -34.09 -13.59 -2.58
C GLN A 246 -34.42 -14.01 -1.15
N LYS A 247 -33.60 -14.88 -0.54
CA LYS A 247 -33.81 -15.35 0.83
C LYS A 247 -33.70 -14.22 1.86
N LYS A 248 -32.80 -13.25 1.64
CA LYS A 248 -32.61 -12.10 2.53
C LYS A 248 -33.71 -11.05 2.39
N TYR A 249 -34.20 -10.83 1.18
CA TYR A 249 -35.14 -9.77 0.82
C TYR A 249 -36.52 -10.31 0.40
N ARG A 250 -36.96 -11.44 0.98
CA ARG A 250 -38.25 -12.12 0.65
C ARG A 250 -39.49 -11.23 0.69
N HIS A 251 -39.42 -10.10 1.38
CA HIS A 251 -40.52 -9.13 1.50
C HIS A 251 -40.56 -8.12 0.35
N SER A 252 -39.48 -7.95 -0.41
CA SER A 252 -39.35 -6.96 -1.48
C SER A 252 -39.02 -7.56 -2.84
N VAL A 253 -38.67 -8.86 -2.92
CA VAL A 253 -38.42 -9.56 -4.19
C VAL A 253 -39.27 -10.83 -4.28
N SER A 254 -39.79 -11.10 -5.47
CA SER A 254 -40.55 -12.31 -5.77
C SER A 254 -39.62 -13.53 -5.91
N SER A 255 -40.19 -14.74 -5.85
CA SER A 255 -39.42 -16.00 -5.96
C SER A 255 -38.80 -16.23 -7.35
N ASP A 256 -39.35 -15.56 -8.36
CA ASP A 256 -38.92 -15.58 -9.76
C ASP A 256 -38.02 -14.39 -10.12
N TRP A 257 -37.61 -13.56 -9.15
CA TRP A 257 -36.71 -12.43 -9.38
C TRP A 257 -35.23 -12.83 -9.27
N PRO A 258 -34.33 -12.42 -10.18
CA PRO A 258 -34.59 -11.65 -11.39
C PRO A 258 -35.29 -12.50 -12.45
N SER A 259 -36.00 -11.84 -13.38
CA SER A 259 -36.56 -12.54 -14.53
C SER A 259 -35.44 -13.24 -15.32
N GLU A 260 -35.75 -14.37 -15.97
CA GLU A 260 -34.71 -15.10 -16.74
C GLU A 260 -34.12 -14.22 -17.85
N SER A 261 -34.90 -13.32 -18.45
CA SER A 261 -34.41 -12.35 -19.44
C SER A 261 -33.37 -11.39 -18.83
N ASP A 262 -33.64 -10.82 -17.66
CA ASP A 262 -32.73 -9.89 -17.00
C ASP A 262 -31.46 -10.61 -16.51
N PHE A 263 -31.63 -11.84 -16.04
CA PHE A 263 -30.53 -12.71 -15.67
C PHE A 263 -29.62 -13.00 -16.87
N LEU A 264 -30.19 -13.36 -18.02
CA LEU A 264 -29.42 -13.63 -19.25
C LEU A 264 -28.67 -12.40 -19.76
N LYS A 265 -29.23 -11.20 -19.60
CA LYS A 265 -28.51 -9.95 -19.91
C LYS A 265 -27.27 -9.77 -19.03
N LEU A 266 -27.39 -10.02 -17.73
CA LEU A 266 -26.26 -9.93 -16.79
C LEU A 266 -25.17 -10.96 -17.09
N THR A 267 -25.56 -12.21 -17.39
CA THR A 267 -24.59 -13.26 -17.73
C THR A 267 -23.89 -12.94 -19.05
N ALA A 268 -24.62 -12.45 -20.05
CA ALA A 268 -24.03 -12.03 -21.32
C ALA A 268 -23.03 -10.87 -21.11
N ALA A 269 -23.40 -9.85 -20.33
CA ALA A 269 -22.52 -8.73 -20.01
C ALA A 269 -21.27 -9.15 -19.20
N SER A 270 -21.36 -10.23 -18.43
CA SER A 270 -20.19 -10.76 -17.72
C SER A 270 -19.17 -11.40 -18.66
N SER A 271 -19.61 -12.03 -19.76
CA SER A 271 -18.74 -12.77 -20.70
C SER A 271 -17.69 -13.66 -20.02
N GLY A 272 -18.06 -14.33 -18.92
CA GLY A 272 -17.16 -15.19 -18.12
C GLY A 272 -16.24 -14.45 -17.14
N LEU A 273 -16.25 -13.12 -17.13
CA LEU A 273 -15.46 -12.30 -16.21
C LEU A 273 -16.03 -12.32 -14.79
N PHE A 274 -15.42 -13.14 -13.93
CA PHE A 274 -15.91 -13.38 -12.58
C PHE A 274 -15.96 -12.12 -11.69
N ILE A 275 -14.98 -11.22 -11.83
CA ILE A 275 -14.98 -9.97 -11.06
C ILE A 275 -16.19 -9.09 -11.38
N TYR A 276 -16.68 -9.09 -12.62
CA TYR A 276 -17.90 -8.36 -12.98
C TYR A 276 -19.09 -8.87 -12.18
N ALA A 277 -19.29 -10.19 -12.19
CA ALA A 277 -20.35 -10.83 -11.43
C ALA A 277 -20.24 -10.52 -9.94
N GLN A 278 -19.02 -10.53 -9.37
CA GLN A 278 -18.81 -10.20 -7.96
C GLN A 278 -19.18 -8.75 -7.65
N VAL A 279 -18.72 -7.78 -8.44
CA VAL A 279 -19.04 -6.36 -8.23
C VAL A 279 -20.54 -6.12 -8.41
N VAL A 280 -21.18 -6.75 -9.38
CA VAL A 280 -22.65 -6.75 -9.57
C VAL A 280 -23.35 -7.22 -8.29
N MET A 281 -22.96 -8.37 -7.75
CA MET A 281 -23.63 -8.90 -6.57
C MET A 281 -23.37 -8.07 -5.33
N GLU A 282 -22.15 -7.53 -5.15
CA GLU A 282 -21.85 -6.58 -4.07
C GLU A 282 -22.67 -5.29 -4.20
N PHE A 283 -22.86 -4.81 -5.43
CA PHE A 283 -23.67 -3.63 -5.72
C PHE A 283 -25.16 -3.85 -5.42
N ILE A 284 -25.71 -4.99 -5.81
CA ILE A 284 -27.12 -5.36 -5.58
C ILE A 284 -27.40 -5.60 -4.10
N ARG A 285 -26.52 -6.32 -3.39
CA ARG A 285 -26.75 -6.76 -2.02
C ARG A 285 -26.42 -5.73 -0.95
N ASP A 286 -25.96 -4.54 -1.36
CA ASP A 286 -25.54 -3.46 -0.48
C ASP A 286 -26.63 -3.15 0.58
N PRO A 287 -26.34 -3.42 1.86
CA PRO A 287 -27.30 -3.17 2.95
C PRO A 287 -27.73 -1.72 3.10
N HIS A 288 -26.94 -0.76 2.61
CA HIS A 288 -27.25 0.68 2.73
C HIS A 288 -28.31 1.15 1.75
N HIS A 289 -28.46 0.47 0.61
CA HIS A 289 -29.54 0.74 -0.33
C HIS A 289 -30.78 -0.08 0.01
N ALA A 290 -30.61 -1.30 0.55
CA ALA A 290 -31.67 -2.22 0.98
C ALA A 290 -32.79 -2.47 -0.06
N ASP A 291 -32.51 -2.18 -1.34
CA ASP A 291 -33.44 -2.29 -2.46
C ASP A 291 -32.73 -2.97 -3.63
N PRO A 292 -32.68 -4.32 -3.65
CA PRO A 292 -32.00 -5.05 -4.71
C PRO A 292 -32.68 -4.90 -6.09
N VAL A 293 -33.97 -4.58 -6.15
CA VAL A 293 -34.73 -4.45 -7.40
C VAL A 293 -34.28 -3.20 -8.16
N SER A 294 -34.34 -2.03 -7.51
CA SER A 294 -33.88 -0.78 -8.14
C SER A 294 -32.40 -0.84 -8.53
N ARG A 295 -31.58 -1.56 -7.76
CA ARG A 295 -30.16 -1.74 -8.04
C ARG A 295 -29.94 -2.62 -9.27
N LEU A 296 -30.71 -3.68 -9.44
CA LEU A 296 -30.68 -4.48 -10.66
C LEU A 296 -31.10 -3.63 -11.88
N GLU A 297 -32.14 -2.81 -11.77
CA GLU A 297 -32.56 -1.94 -12.88
C GLU A 297 -31.49 -0.94 -13.31
N VAL A 298 -30.70 -0.40 -12.37
CA VAL A 298 -29.52 0.43 -12.70
C VAL A 298 -28.55 -0.36 -13.56
N LEU A 299 -28.22 -1.59 -13.17
CA LEU A 299 -27.27 -2.44 -13.91
C LEU A 299 -27.77 -2.74 -15.33
N LEU A 300 -29.05 -3.09 -15.47
CA LEU A 300 -29.66 -3.35 -16.78
C LEU A 300 -29.60 -2.12 -17.68
N ARG A 301 -29.87 -0.93 -17.14
CA ARG A 301 -29.72 0.33 -17.89
C ARG A 301 -28.29 0.61 -18.30
N VAL A 302 -27.30 0.28 -17.46
CA VAL A 302 -25.88 0.41 -17.82
C VAL A 302 -25.56 -0.53 -18.98
N ILE A 303 -25.97 -1.80 -18.91
CA ILE A 303 -25.74 -2.77 -19.99
C ILE A 303 -26.39 -2.30 -21.29
N ASP A 304 -27.64 -1.86 -21.24
CA ASP A 304 -28.40 -1.42 -22.42
C ASP A 304 -27.80 -0.15 -23.06
N ARG A 305 -27.22 0.77 -22.27
CA ARG A 305 -26.51 1.97 -22.79
C ARG A 305 -25.23 1.62 -23.54
N PHE A 306 -24.47 0.65 -23.01
CA PHE A 306 -23.18 0.23 -23.54
C PHE A 306 -23.33 -1.03 -24.40
N ASN A 307 -24.30 -1.07 -25.30
CA ASN A 307 -24.67 -2.22 -26.17
C ASN A 307 -23.52 -2.67 -27.11
N VAL A 308 -22.41 -3.09 -26.50
CA VAL A 308 -21.09 -3.40 -27.05
C VAL A 308 -20.76 -4.77 -26.47
N VAL A 309 -20.43 -5.70 -27.36
CA VAL A 309 -19.97 -7.02 -26.95
C VAL A 309 -18.52 -6.89 -26.46
N PRO A 310 -18.14 -7.44 -25.30
CA PRO A 310 -16.75 -7.53 -24.89
C PRO A 310 -15.89 -8.16 -25.99
N THR A 311 -14.81 -7.49 -26.37
CA THR A 311 -13.84 -8.00 -27.35
C THR A 311 -12.51 -8.28 -26.66
N ASN A 312 -11.60 -8.99 -27.32
CA ASN A 312 -10.24 -9.15 -26.82
C ASN A 312 -9.50 -7.81 -26.62
N GLU A 313 -9.88 -6.77 -27.37
CA GLU A 313 -9.31 -5.42 -27.26
C GLU A 313 -9.90 -4.64 -26.07
N ASN A 314 -11.15 -4.90 -25.69
CA ASN A 314 -11.79 -4.27 -24.52
C ASN A 314 -12.58 -5.31 -23.69
N PRO A 315 -11.88 -6.23 -23.01
CA PRO A 315 -12.52 -7.30 -22.26
C PRO A 315 -13.20 -6.82 -20.97
N PHE A 316 -12.95 -5.57 -20.57
CA PHE A 316 -13.47 -4.98 -19.32
C PHE A 316 -14.60 -3.98 -19.53
N VAL A 317 -15.13 -3.82 -20.76
CA VAL A 317 -16.08 -2.75 -21.11
C VAL A 317 -17.26 -2.62 -20.14
N HIS A 318 -17.93 -3.73 -19.80
CA HIS A 318 -19.07 -3.70 -18.89
C HIS A 318 -18.65 -3.50 -17.42
N LEU A 319 -17.47 -3.96 -17.03
CA LEU A 319 -16.90 -3.71 -15.71
C LEU A 319 -16.56 -2.22 -15.54
N ASP A 320 -15.96 -1.60 -16.55
CA ASP A 320 -15.60 -0.19 -16.58
C ASP A 320 -16.84 0.70 -16.63
N ALA A 321 -17.87 0.29 -17.36
CA ALA A 321 -19.18 0.94 -17.35
C ALA A 321 -19.83 0.88 -15.95
N LEU A 322 -19.73 -0.26 -15.27
CA LEU A 322 -20.24 -0.40 -13.90
C LEU A 322 -19.44 0.46 -12.90
N TYR A 323 -18.11 0.49 -12.99
CA TYR A 323 -17.30 1.39 -12.16
C TYR A 323 -17.64 2.86 -12.42
N SER A 324 -17.80 3.25 -13.68
CA SER A 324 -18.23 4.59 -14.07
C SER A 324 -19.59 4.94 -13.46
N GLU A 325 -20.58 4.04 -13.50
CA GLU A 325 -21.90 4.27 -12.90
C GLU A 325 -21.82 4.41 -11.37
N ILE A 326 -21.04 3.55 -10.71
CA ILE A 326 -20.82 3.62 -9.24
C ILE A 326 -20.24 4.99 -8.87
N LEU A 327 -19.20 5.44 -9.57
CA LEU A 327 -18.54 6.71 -9.30
C LEU A 327 -19.40 7.92 -9.70
N SER A 328 -20.17 7.82 -10.79
CA SER A 328 -21.13 8.85 -11.21
C SER A 328 -22.25 9.09 -10.20
N SER A 329 -22.57 8.08 -9.38
CA SER A 329 -23.55 8.22 -8.31
C SER A 329 -23.05 9.04 -7.11
N ILE A 330 -21.75 9.35 -7.06
CA ILE A 330 -21.17 10.24 -6.06
C ILE A 330 -21.51 11.68 -6.44
N PRO A 331 -22.11 12.48 -5.54
CA PRO A 331 -22.37 13.88 -5.80
C PRO A 331 -21.11 14.62 -6.26
N SER A 332 -21.21 15.46 -7.29
CA SER A 332 -20.08 16.21 -7.83
C SER A 332 -19.37 17.07 -6.78
N THR A 333 -20.11 17.54 -5.77
CA THR A 333 -19.56 18.27 -4.61
C THR A 333 -18.65 17.43 -3.71
N LEU A 334 -18.82 16.09 -3.72
CA LEU A 334 -18.04 15.15 -2.94
C LEU A 334 -16.91 14.49 -3.73
N TRP A 335 -16.98 14.51 -5.07
CA TRP A 335 -15.98 13.89 -5.94
C TRP A 335 -14.54 14.36 -5.70
N PRO A 336 -14.22 15.66 -5.54
CA PRO A 336 -12.85 16.10 -5.23
C PRO A 336 -12.29 15.45 -3.96
N THR A 337 -13.15 15.26 -2.95
CA THR A 337 -12.77 14.57 -1.72
C THR A 337 -12.54 13.09 -1.97
N THR A 338 -13.42 12.43 -2.73
CA THR A 338 -13.28 11.03 -3.11
C THR A 338 -11.97 10.78 -3.88
N LYS A 339 -11.69 11.61 -4.90
CA LYS A 339 -10.48 11.52 -5.71
C LYS A 339 -9.21 11.61 -4.85
N ARG A 340 -9.15 12.55 -3.90
CA ARG A 340 -8.02 12.67 -2.95
C ARG A 340 -7.85 11.44 -2.07
N LEU A 341 -8.94 10.94 -1.49
CA LEU A 341 -8.90 9.76 -0.61
C LEU A 341 -8.47 8.51 -1.37
N LEU A 342 -8.96 8.32 -2.58
CA LEU A 342 -8.56 7.21 -3.44
C LEU A 342 -7.11 7.35 -3.91
N GLY A 343 -6.69 8.54 -4.33
CA GLY A 343 -5.29 8.82 -4.71
C GLY A 343 -4.31 8.53 -3.59
N ALA A 344 -4.60 8.97 -2.37
CA ALA A 344 -3.77 8.67 -1.20
C ALA A 344 -3.79 7.18 -0.82
N ALA A 345 -4.92 6.49 -1.01
CA ALA A 345 -5.01 5.04 -0.78
C ALA A 345 -4.19 4.24 -1.79
N ILE A 346 -4.16 4.69 -3.04
CA ILE A 346 -3.44 4.05 -4.15
C ILE A 346 -1.94 4.32 -4.09
N TYR A 347 -1.54 5.59 -4.00
CA TYR A 347 -0.16 6.03 -4.18
C TYR A 347 0.57 6.35 -2.87
N GLY A 348 -0.12 6.34 -1.72
CA GLY A 348 0.41 6.89 -0.46
C GLY A 348 1.76 6.33 0.01
N GLU A 349 2.12 5.08 -0.33
CA GLU A 349 3.42 4.48 0.03
C GLU A 349 4.52 4.72 -1.01
N GLU A 350 4.13 5.07 -2.23
CA GLU A 350 5.02 5.53 -3.30
C GLU A 350 5.44 6.99 -3.06
N ILE A 351 4.60 7.76 -2.34
CA ILE A 351 4.91 9.15 -1.98
C ILE A 351 6.14 9.21 -1.08
N LYS A 352 7.18 9.80 -1.66
CA LYS A 352 8.48 10.08 -1.05
C LYS A 352 8.62 11.60 -0.97
N LEU A 353 8.80 12.12 0.24
CA LEU A 353 8.94 13.57 0.47
C LEU A 353 10.40 13.94 0.76
N GLY A 354 10.83 15.03 0.14
CA GLY A 354 12.14 15.63 0.29
C GLY A 354 13.31 14.85 -0.31
N ARG A 355 14.50 15.44 -0.24
CA ARG A 355 15.75 14.93 -0.82
C ARG A 355 16.04 13.46 -0.54
N TYR A 356 15.78 13.00 0.69
CA TYR A 356 16.09 11.64 1.14
C TYR A 356 14.95 10.64 0.90
N ASN A 357 13.94 11.02 0.10
CA ASN A 357 12.89 10.13 -0.36
C ASN A 357 12.16 9.39 0.77
N SER A 358 11.80 10.10 1.84
CA SER A 358 11.22 9.42 3.00
C SER A 358 9.75 9.12 2.79
N LYS A 359 9.39 7.85 2.99
CA LYS A 359 8.02 7.34 2.86
C LYS A 359 7.08 7.94 3.90
N MET A 360 5.82 8.13 3.51
CA MET A 360 4.76 8.51 4.45
C MET A 360 4.59 7.50 5.58
N ARG A 361 4.31 7.99 6.79
CA ARG A 361 4.04 7.11 7.94
C ARG A 361 2.69 6.38 7.78
N PRO A 362 2.60 5.10 8.18
CA PRO A 362 1.36 4.32 8.05
C PRO A 362 0.12 4.93 8.73
N ASN A 363 0.31 5.64 9.85
CA ASN A 363 -0.80 6.28 10.55
C ASN A 363 -1.42 7.44 9.76
N MET A 364 -0.65 8.12 8.89
CA MET A 364 -1.16 9.16 7.98
C MET A 364 -2.03 8.56 6.86
N LEU A 365 -1.71 7.33 6.44
CA LEU A 365 -2.45 6.59 5.41
C LEU A 365 -3.61 5.75 5.98
N SER A 366 -3.86 5.84 7.28
CA SER A 366 -5.10 5.31 7.88
C SER A 366 -6.29 6.16 7.42
N LEU A 367 -7.52 5.61 7.39
CA LEU A 367 -8.68 6.40 6.93
C LEU A 367 -8.88 7.68 7.77
N ARG A 368 -8.64 7.60 9.10
CA ARG A 368 -8.69 8.77 9.97
C ARG A 368 -7.49 9.70 9.76
N GLY A 369 -6.32 9.15 9.47
CA GLY A 369 -5.13 9.94 9.10
C GLY A 369 -5.39 10.79 7.85
N MET A 370 -5.97 10.18 6.81
CA MET A 370 -6.35 10.87 5.56
C MET A 370 -7.44 11.92 5.80
N SER A 371 -8.43 11.65 6.64
CA SER A 371 -9.43 12.65 7.07
C SER A 371 -8.78 13.90 7.64
N ILE A 372 -7.79 13.75 8.55
CA ILE A 372 -7.08 14.87 9.16
C ILE A 372 -6.17 15.56 8.13
N LEU A 373 -5.42 14.79 7.33
CA LEU A 373 -4.52 15.32 6.31
C LEU A 373 -5.27 16.18 5.27
N PHE A 374 -6.38 15.67 4.75
CA PHE A 374 -7.19 16.40 3.77
C PHE A 374 -8.16 17.39 4.42
N GLY A 375 -8.21 17.46 5.75
CA GLY A 375 -9.12 18.33 6.51
C GLY A 375 -10.60 18.06 6.22
N VAL A 376 -10.95 16.81 6.01
CA VAL A 376 -12.30 16.35 5.66
C VAL A 376 -12.94 15.79 6.91
N PRO A 377 -14.09 16.32 7.38
CA PRO A 377 -14.76 15.82 8.57
C PRO A 377 -15.29 14.40 8.34
N ARG A 378 -15.47 13.66 9.44
CA ARG A 378 -15.91 12.26 9.42
C ARG A 378 -17.11 12.01 8.50
N ASN A 379 -18.17 12.81 8.62
CA ASN A 379 -19.40 12.66 7.85
C ASN A 379 -19.13 12.76 6.33
N SER A 380 -18.33 13.73 5.91
CA SER A 380 -17.95 13.91 4.50
C SER A 380 -17.07 12.77 3.99
N VAL A 381 -16.14 12.25 4.78
CA VAL A 381 -15.32 11.07 4.39
C VAL A 381 -16.22 9.88 4.06
N TYR A 382 -17.19 9.58 4.93
CA TYR A 382 -18.10 8.48 4.67
C TYR A 382 -19.04 8.78 3.50
N ALA A 383 -19.62 9.99 3.42
CA ALA A 383 -20.48 10.37 2.31
C ALA A 383 -19.77 10.27 0.94
N SER A 384 -18.48 10.63 0.87
CA SER A 384 -17.65 10.55 -0.32
C SER A 384 -17.32 9.12 -0.76
N LEU A 385 -17.29 8.17 0.17
CA LEU A 385 -16.90 6.78 -0.11
C LEU A 385 -18.11 5.81 -0.12
N ASP A 386 -19.27 6.21 0.40
CA ASP A 386 -20.41 5.33 0.67
C ASP A 386 -20.91 4.61 -0.58
N LYS A 387 -20.91 5.29 -1.73
CA LYS A 387 -21.34 4.72 -3.01
C LYS A 387 -20.40 3.65 -3.55
N SER A 388 -19.14 3.64 -3.12
CA SER A 388 -18.09 2.73 -3.60
C SER A 388 -17.91 1.50 -2.70
N ARG A 389 -18.88 1.14 -1.86
CA ARG A 389 -18.80 -0.05 -0.97
C ARG A 389 -18.73 -1.37 -1.71
N SER A 390 -19.21 -1.44 -2.95
CA SER A 390 -19.07 -2.62 -3.81
C SER A 390 -17.67 -2.79 -4.39
N THR A 391 -16.79 -1.79 -4.23
CA THR A 391 -15.41 -1.81 -4.74
C THR A 391 -14.37 -1.57 -3.64
N LEU A 392 -14.77 -1.00 -2.50
CA LEU A 392 -13.92 -0.65 -1.38
C LEU A 392 -14.40 -1.29 -0.09
N LYS A 393 -13.44 -1.74 0.73
CA LYS A 393 -13.66 -2.06 2.14
C LYS A 393 -13.30 -0.85 2.99
N ILE A 394 -14.34 -0.17 3.44
CA ILE A 394 -14.23 1.06 4.24
C ILE A 394 -14.23 0.68 5.73
N PRO A 395 -13.16 0.99 6.49
CA PRO A 395 -13.12 0.67 7.91
C PRO A 395 -14.16 1.45 8.73
N ASP A 396 -14.71 0.82 9.76
CA ASP A 396 -15.52 1.51 10.77
C ASP A 396 -14.69 2.58 11.48
N TRP A 397 -15.33 3.69 11.84
CA TRP A 397 -14.62 4.86 12.38
C TRP A 397 -13.86 4.53 13.66
N LYS A 398 -14.35 3.59 14.47
CA LYS A 398 -13.70 3.15 15.72
C LYS A 398 -12.30 2.59 15.48
N VAL A 399 -12.05 2.00 14.31
CA VAL A 399 -10.75 1.39 13.95
C VAL A 399 -10.03 2.12 12.81
N ALA A 400 -10.63 3.19 12.28
CA ALA A 400 -10.10 3.97 11.15
C ALA A 400 -8.74 4.65 11.42
N HIS A 401 -8.31 4.77 12.67
CA HIS A 401 -6.97 5.27 13.05
C HIS A 401 -5.86 4.22 12.92
N LYS A 402 -6.23 2.94 12.70
CA LYS A 402 -5.31 1.81 12.52
C LYS A 402 -5.42 1.15 11.15
N LYS A 403 -6.55 1.34 10.46
CA LYS A 403 -6.85 0.66 9.21
C LYS A 403 -6.87 1.65 8.04
N PRO A 404 -6.18 1.34 6.93
CA PRO A 404 -6.28 2.11 5.71
C PRO A 404 -7.62 1.85 5.00
N LEU A 405 -7.91 2.65 3.98
CA LEU A 405 -8.89 2.31 2.97
C LEU A 405 -8.33 1.16 2.12
N THR A 406 -9.14 0.15 1.83
CA THR A 406 -8.71 -1.06 1.12
C THR A 406 -9.59 -1.34 -0.08
N PHE A 407 -8.99 -1.82 -1.17
CA PHE A 407 -9.67 -2.18 -2.41
C PHE A 407 -10.12 -3.63 -2.34
N LEU A 408 -11.37 -3.91 -2.70
CA LEU A 408 -11.90 -5.28 -2.74
C LEU A 408 -11.23 -6.11 -3.85
N HIS A 409 -10.83 -5.46 -4.94
CA HIS A 409 -10.09 -6.10 -6.04
C HIS A 409 -9.19 -5.09 -6.76
N ALA A 410 -8.06 -5.57 -7.28
CA ALA A 410 -7.08 -4.73 -7.99
C ALA A 410 -7.64 -4.05 -9.23
N SER A 411 -8.57 -4.68 -9.95
CA SER A 411 -9.19 -4.13 -11.15
C SER A 411 -9.82 -2.74 -10.97
N PHE A 412 -10.31 -2.42 -9.77
CA PHE A 412 -10.87 -1.08 -9.52
C PHE A 412 -9.78 -0.03 -9.42
N SER A 413 -8.65 -0.35 -8.77
CA SER A 413 -7.48 0.51 -8.80
C SER A 413 -6.92 0.62 -10.21
N ASP A 414 -6.87 -0.47 -10.98
CA ASP A 414 -6.37 -0.46 -12.36
C ASP A 414 -7.21 0.46 -13.25
N TYR A 415 -8.54 0.38 -13.12
CA TYR A 415 -9.47 1.29 -13.80
C TYR A 415 -9.17 2.76 -13.45
N LEU A 416 -9.04 3.10 -12.16
CA LEU A 416 -8.79 4.47 -11.70
C LEU A 416 -7.41 5.03 -12.10
N LYS A 417 -6.43 4.15 -12.37
CA LYS A 417 -5.07 4.49 -12.82
C LYS A 417 -4.96 4.64 -14.34
N ASP A 418 -5.97 4.23 -15.08
CA ASP A 418 -5.93 4.27 -16.55
C ASP A 418 -6.90 5.33 -17.05
N SER A 419 -6.37 6.44 -17.58
CA SER A 419 -7.18 7.55 -18.08
C SER A 419 -8.02 7.17 -19.30
N SER A 420 -7.58 6.19 -20.09
CA SER A 420 -8.34 5.71 -21.26
C SER A 420 -9.59 4.93 -20.85
N ARG A 421 -9.56 4.28 -19.68
CA ARG A 421 -10.67 3.51 -19.12
C ARG A 421 -11.59 4.33 -18.24
N SER A 422 -11.01 5.18 -17.38
CA SER A 422 -11.75 5.91 -16.34
C SER A 422 -12.21 7.31 -16.72
N GLY A 423 -11.66 7.91 -17.78
CA GLY A 423 -12.05 9.25 -18.23
C GLY A 423 -12.02 10.28 -17.09
N ASP A 424 -13.16 10.91 -16.81
CA ASP A 424 -13.31 11.92 -15.75
C ASP A 424 -13.01 11.39 -14.33
N PHE A 425 -13.03 10.06 -14.15
CA PHE A 425 -12.73 9.42 -12.89
C PHE A 425 -11.24 9.10 -12.67
N TYR A 426 -10.39 9.45 -13.64
CA TYR A 426 -8.94 9.25 -13.55
C TYR A 426 -8.34 9.97 -12.34
N ILE A 427 -7.55 9.24 -11.55
CA ILE A 427 -7.02 9.73 -10.28
C ILE A 427 -5.72 10.53 -10.43
N GLY A 428 -5.04 10.42 -11.57
CA GLY A 428 -3.73 11.05 -11.77
C GLY A 428 -2.58 10.10 -11.45
N ILE A 429 -1.36 10.63 -11.43
CA ILE A 429 -0.14 9.88 -11.10
C ILE A 429 0.28 10.12 -9.65
N ALA A 430 1.28 9.37 -9.17
CA ALA A 430 1.80 9.50 -7.81
C ALA A 430 2.29 10.93 -7.49
N GLU A 431 2.84 11.65 -8.47
CA GLU A 431 3.34 13.02 -8.28
C GLU A 431 2.21 14.03 -8.00
N ASP A 432 1.06 13.89 -8.67
CA ASP A 432 -0.12 14.74 -8.42
C ASP A 432 -0.60 14.61 -6.97
N VAL A 433 -0.62 13.37 -6.46
CA VAL A 433 -1.02 13.10 -5.07
C VAL A 433 0.04 13.59 -4.10
N LYS A 434 1.34 13.46 -4.42
CA LYS A 434 2.44 13.99 -3.62
C LYS A 434 2.33 15.52 -3.47
N GLU A 435 2.02 16.23 -4.56
CA GLU A 435 1.84 17.69 -4.52
C GLU A 435 0.64 18.09 -3.64
N ASP A 436 -0.53 17.45 -3.81
CA ASP A 436 -1.71 17.73 -2.98
C ASP A 436 -1.44 17.42 -1.50
N VAL A 437 -0.78 16.29 -1.18
CA VAL A 437 -0.34 15.97 0.19
C VAL A 437 0.57 17.06 0.74
N GLY A 438 1.54 17.52 -0.04
CA GLY A 438 2.44 18.59 0.35
C GLY A 438 1.71 19.89 0.69
N LEU A 439 0.83 20.33 -0.21
CA LEU A 439 -0.03 21.49 -0.02
C LEU A 439 -0.86 21.41 1.26
N ARG A 440 -1.46 20.24 1.53
CA ARG A 440 -2.22 20.00 2.75
C ARG A 440 -1.38 20.12 4.02
N LEU A 441 -0.14 19.64 4.00
CA LEU A 441 0.77 19.78 5.14
C LEU A 441 1.04 21.26 5.46
N LEU A 442 1.26 22.09 4.43
CA LEU A 442 1.44 23.54 4.58
C LEU A 442 0.18 24.21 5.14
N GLU A 443 -0.99 23.89 4.60
CA GLU A 443 -2.26 24.46 5.06
C GLU A 443 -2.58 24.10 6.52
N ILE A 444 -2.38 22.83 6.91
CA ILE A 444 -2.63 22.40 8.29
C ILE A 444 -1.67 23.10 9.23
N TRP A 445 -0.40 23.20 8.85
CA TRP A 445 0.59 23.92 9.63
C TRP A 445 0.18 25.38 9.84
N GLY A 446 -0.18 26.10 8.78
CA GLY A 446 -0.63 27.49 8.87
C GLY A 446 -1.83 27.67 9.82
N LYS A 447 -2.79 26.74 9.79
CA LYS A 447 -3.94 26.74 10.73
C LYS A 447 -3.57 26.47 12.18
N CYS A 448 -2.49 25.72 12.41
CA CYS A 448 -2.04 25.39 13.77
C CYS A 448 -1.03 26.39 14.31
N SER A 449 -0.36 27.17 13.45
CA SER A 449 0.79 28.00 13.80
C SER A 449 0.50 29.50 13.85
N GLU A 450 -0.77 29.93 13.93
CA GLU A 450 -1.24 31.33 13.96
C GLU A 450 -0.44 32.26 14.91
N ASP A 451 -0.65 33.58 14.82
CA ASP A 451 0.24 34.70 15.24
C ASP A 451 0.88 34.67 16.66
N ASP A 452 0.45 33.79 17.57
CA ASP A 452 1.05 33.66 18.91
C ASP A 452 2.40 32.92 18.86
N ILE A 453 3.44 33.49 19.48
CA ILE A 453 4.81 32.98 19.56
C ILE A 453 4.91 31.64 20.34
N SER A 454 3.91 31.30 21.16
CA SER A 454 3.95 30.13 22.05
C SER A 454 3.94 28.76 21.34
N MET A 455 4.83 27.85 21.76
CA MET A 455 4.83 26.45 21.26
C MET A 455 3.67 25.60 21.81
N VAL A 456 3.15 25.98 22.98
CA VAL A 456 2.02 25.30 23.62
C VAL A 456 0.73 25.55 22.82
N SER A 457 0.62 26.73 22.20
CA SER A 457 -0.54 27.08 21.37
C SER A 457 -0.62 26.22 20.12
N VAL A 458 0.51 25.87 19.48
CA VAL A 458 0.54 25.04 18.26
C VAL A 458 0.00 23.63 18.50
N LYS A 459 0.47 22.97 19.58
CA LYS A 459 -0.03 21.63 19.93
C LYS A 459 -1.52 21.70 20.28
N LEU A 460 -1.94 22.70 21.06
CA LEU A 460 -3.35 22.88 21.41
C LEU A 460 -4.22 23.09 20.16
N ALA A 461 -3.79 23.96 19.24
CA ALA A 461 -4.47 24.21 17.98
C ALA A 461 -4.55 22.96 17.11
N TRP A 462 -3.49 22.14 17.04
CA TRP A 462 -3.51 20.84 16.37
C TRP A 462 -4.57 19.90 16.98
N TYR A 463 -4.63 19.81 18.31
CA TYR A 463 -5.62 18.98 18.99
C TYR A 463 -7.04 19.47 18.74
N GLN A 464 -7.26 20.79 18.74
CA GLN A 464 -8.55 21.39 18.40
C GLN A 464 -8.93 21.12 16.94
N TYR A 465 -7.98 21.25 16.01
CA TYR A 465 -8.16 20.93 14.60
C TYR A 465 -8.59 19.48 14.40
N CYS A 466 -7.87 18.53 15.01
CA CYS A 466 -8.22 17.11 14.93
C CYS A 466 -9.59 16.81 15.56
N SER A 467 -9.87 17.40 16.73
CA SER A 467 -11.13 17.17 17.46
C SER A 467 -12.34 17.70 16.70
N LYS A 468 -12.21 18.83 15.99
CA LYS A 468 -13.25 19.38 15.12
C LYS A 468 -13.64 18.44 13.97
N LEU A 469 -12.74 17.56 13.53
CA LEU A 469 -13.00 16.62 12.44
C LEU A 469 -13.62 15.29 12.91
N ASP A 470 -13.50 14.97 14.21
CA ASP A 470 -13.89 13.68 14.80
C ASP A 470 -15.26 13.68 15.50
N ASP A 471 -15.88 14.86 15.69
CA ASP A 471 -17.21 15.09 16.30
C ASP A 471 -17.41 14.47 17.71
N LYS A 472 -16.35 14.03 18.39
CA LYS A 472 -16.39 13.41 19.72
C LYS A 472 -15.14 13.67 20.53
N SER A 473 -15.26 13.65 21.86
CA SER A 473 -14.11 13.67 22.76
C SER A 473 -13.20 12.45 22.51
N PRO A 474 -11.88 12.67 22.30
CA PRO A 474 -10.96 11.60 21.96
C PRO A 474 -10.73 10.67 23.15
N SER A 475 -10.76 9.35 22.91
CA SER A 475 -10.29 8.38 23.90
C SER A 475 -8.77 8.47 24.07
N ARG A 476 -8.20 7.86 25.12
CA ARG A 476 -6.75 7.82 25.34
C ARG A 476 -5.97 7.31 24.11
N GLY A 477 -6.51 6.28 23.43
CA GLY A 477 -5.89 5.74 22.22
C GLY A 477 -5.93 6.72 21.03
N ILE A 478 -6.99 7.52 20.91
CA ILE A 478 -7.10 8.56 19.88
C ILE A 478 -6.18 9.75 20.18
N ASN A 479 -6.04 10.14 21.44
CA ASN A 479 -5.06 11.17 21.83
C ASN A 479 -3.64 10.73 21.48
N GLN A 480 -3.27 9.48 21.77
CA GLN A 480 -1.96 8.96 21.36
C GLN A 480 -1.79 8.97 19.84
N PHE A 481 -2.85 8.62 19.09
CA PHE A 481 -2.85 8.71 17.64
C PHE A 481 -2.63 10.14 17.14
N TYR A 482 -3.31 11.15 17.72
CA TYR A 482 -3.12 12.55 17.36
C TYR A 482 -1.69 13.04 17.67
N THR A 483 -1.10 12.66 18.80
CA THR A 483 0.31 12.96 19.11
C THR A 483 1.23 12.37 18.04
N ASN A 484 1.05 11.08 17.73
CA ASN A 484 1.89 10.41 16.73
C ASN A 484 1.71 11.00 15.33
N LEU A 485 0.49 11.42 15.00
CA LEU A 485 0.16 12.07 13.75
C LEU A 485 0.78 13.47 13.67
N PHE A 486 0.72 14.27 14.74
CA PHE A 486 1.38 15.58 14.83
C PHE A 486 2.88 15.50 14.53
N HIS A 487 3.60 14.61 15.23
CA HIS A 487 5.03 14.39 14.98
C HIS A 487 5.31 13.83 13.58
N GLY A 488 4.35 13.09 13.01
CA GLY A 488 4.37 12.70 11.60
C GLY A 488 4.30 13.93 10.71
N THR A 489 3.25 14.74 10.83
CA THR A 489 3.01 15.96 10.05
C THR A 489 4.18 16.92 10.09
N VAL A 490 4.69 17.26 11.28
CA VAL A 490 5.84 18.17 11.45
C VAL A 490 7.07 17.67 10.69
N ARG A 491 7.40 16.37 10.83
CA ARG A 491 8.53 15.75 10.12
C ARG A 491 8.35 15.75 8.61
N HIS A 492 7.16 15.39 8.12
CA HIS A 492 6.91 15.33 6.67
C HIS A 492 6.83 16.72 6.06
N LEU A 493 6.31 17.71 6.78
CA LEU A 493 6.35 19.11 6.37
C LEU A 493 7.79 19.57 6.17
N ALA A 494 8.66 19.39 7.18
CA ALA A 494 10.06 19.77 7.11
C ALA A 494 10.82 19.11 5.94
N ARG A 495 10.47 17.87 5.60
CA ARG A 495 11.04 17.16 4.45
C ARG A 495 10.50 17.67 3.11
N ALA A 496 9.20 17.90 3.03
CA ALA A 496 8.55 18.43 1.83
C ALA A 496 9.01 19.85 1.47
N MET A 497 9.64 20.57 2.41
CA MET A 497 10.20 21.90 2.15
C MET A 497 11.22 21.92 1.01
N PHE A 498 12.03 20.87 0.89
CA PHE A 498 12.94 20.73 -0.25
C PHE A 498 12.16 20.75 -1.56
N ASP A 499 11.06 19.99 -1.63
CA ASP A 499 10.23 19.89 -2.82
C ASP A 499 9.57 21.26 -3.14
N PHE A 500 9.03 21.95 -2.13
CA PHE A 500 8.36 23.25 -2.33
C PHE A 500 9.28 24.37 -2.78
N LEU A 501 10.54 24.36 -2.35
CA LEU A 501 11.49 25.43 -2.68
C LEU A 501 11.96 25.40 -4.15
N HIS A 502 11.70 24.31 -4.86
CA HIS A 502 11.94 24.19 -6.30
C HIS A 502 10.71 24.61 -7.14
N ILE A 503 9.59 24.92 -6.51
CA ILE A 503 8.34 25.31 -7.19
C ILE A 503 8.41 26.80 -7.56
N PRO A 504 7.90 27.23 -8.74
CA PRO A 504 7.86 28.63 -9.13
C PRO A 504 7.14 29.54 -8.11
N MET A 505 7.62 30.78 -7.96
CA MET A 505 7.11 31.74 -6.95
C MET A 505 5.62 32.11 -7.13
N GLU A 506 5.09 31.97 -8.34
CA GLU A 506 3.72 32.35 -8.70
C GLU A 506 2.69 31.27 -8.32
N THR A 507 3.13 30.15 -7.76
CA THR A 507 2.26 29.02 -7.45
C THR A 507 1.60 29.15 -6.08
N PRO A 508 0.38 28.61 -5.88
CA PRO A 508 -0.27 28.58 -4.57
C PRO A 508 0.56 27.96 -3.43
N PRO A 509 1.28 26.82 -3.62
CA PRO A 509 2.19 26.28 -2.60
C PRO A 509 3.21 27.30 -2.10
N TYR A 510 3.79 28.11 -3.00
CA TYR A 510 4.79 29.11 -2.62
C TYR A 510 4.19 30.21 -1.73
N ALA A 511 2.96 30.66 -2.03
CA ALA A 511 2.24 31.63 -1.20
C ALA A 511 1.94 31.09 0.22
N PHE A 512 1.67 29.79 0.36
CA PHE A 512 1.55 29.16 1.68
C PHE A 512 2.90 29.01 2.38
N LEU A 513 3.96 28.67 1.63
CA LEU A 513 5.32 28.56 2.15
C LEU A 513 5.81 29.90 2.75
N GLN A 514 5.44 31.03 2.16
CA GLN A 514 5.73 32.38 2.70
C GLN A 514 5.10 32.64 4.07
N LYS A 515 4.04 31.91 4.44
CA LYS A 515 3.36 32.05 5.73
C LYS A 515 3.85 31.06 6.78
N VAL A 516 4.82 30.21 6.44
CA VAL A 516 5.34 29.21 7.37
C VAL A 516 6.21 29.89 8.44
N HIS A 517 5.81 29.71 9.69
CA HIS A 517 6.57 30.10 10.88
C HIS A 517 7.74 29.12 11.10
N MET A 518 8.89 29.38 10.44
CA MET A 518 10.03 28.45 10.40
C MET A 518 10.61 28.18 11.78
N ARG A 519 10.73 29.23 12.60
CA ARG A 519 11.22 29.12 13.98
C ARG A 519 10.38 28.07 14.73
N LYS A 520 9.06 28.24 14.82
CA LYS A 520 8.16 27.25 15.46
C LYS A 520 8.33 25.84 14.90
N LEU A 521 8.48 25.71 13.58
CA LEU A 521 8.67 24.40 12.95
C LEU A 521 9.95 23.72 13.46
N CYS A 522 11.07 24.44 13.45
CA CYS A 522 12.37 23.94 13.88
C CYS A 522 12.43 23.61 15.38
N TYR A 523 11.67 24.31 16.24
CA TYR A 523 11.53 23.96 17.67
C TYR A 523 10.78 22.64 17.91
N LEU A 524 9.96 22.17 16.95
CA LEU A 524 9.19 20.92 17.07
C LEU A 524 9.85 19.72 16.38
N LEU A 525 10.90 19.95 15.62
CA LEU A 525 11.67 18.88 14.98
C LEU A 525 12.54 18.15 16.00
N GLU A 526 12.68 16.84 15.83
CA GLU A 526 13.73 16.07 16.51
C GLU A 526 15.09 16.45 15.91
N ALA A 527 16.19 16.30 16.66
CA ALA A 527 17.54 16.72 16.23
C ALA A 527 17.90 16.25 14.81
N LYS A 528 17.66 14.97 14.50
CA LYS A 528 17.88 14.40 13.16
C LYS A 528 17.06 15.09 12.07
N ASP A 529 15.82 15.50 12.37
CA ASP A 529 14.93 16.12 11.41
C ASP A 529 15.33 17.58 11.17
N VAL A 530 15.93 18.26 12.17
CA VAL A 530 16.60 19.57 12.00
C VAL A 530 17.81 19.47 11.07
N THR A 531 18.64 18.44 11.24
CA THR A 531 19.79 18.17 10.35
C THR A 531 19.33 18.02 8.91
N TYR A 532 18.34 17.14 8.66
CA TYR A 532 17.80 16.93 7.32
C TYR A 532 17.23 18.20 6.69
N PHE A 533 16.52 19.00 7.49
CA PHE A 533 15.95 20.26 7.05
C PHE A 533 17.04 21.26 6.65
N ALA A 534 18.01 21.49 7.53
CA ALA A 534 19.13 22.37 7.25
C ALA A 534 19.93 21.93 6.02
N ASP A 535 20.09 20.61 5.86
CA ASP A 535 20.79 20.06 4.70
C ASP A 535 20.07 20.28 3.39
N SER A 536 18.74 20.18 3.43
CA SER A 536 17.88 20.43 2.28
C SER A 536 17.94 21.90 1.86
N VAL A 537 17.89 22.82 2.83
CA VAL A 537 17.94 24.27 2.58
C VAL A 537 19.29 24.70 2.00
N ALA A 538 20.39 24.19 2.55
CA ALA A 538 21.72 24.59 2.12
C ALA A 538 22.21 23.96 0.81
N ASP A 539 21.60 22.86 0.34
CA ASP A 539 21.86 22.35 -1.01
C ASP A 539 21.22 23.25 -2.09
N ILE A 540 20.05 23.82 -1.77
CA ILE A 540 19.29 24.69 -2.69
C ILE A 540 20.04 25.99 -2.96
N SER A 541 20.69 26.59 -1.96
CA SER A 541 21.51 27.79 -2.17
C SER A 541 22.65 27.57 -3.16
N HIS A 542 23.26 26.38 -3.16
CA HIS A 542 24.32 26.03 -4.11
C HIS A 542 23.81 25.83 -5.54
N GLN A 543 22.53 25.49 -5.73
CA GLN A 543 21.94 25.19 -7.04
C GLN A 543 21.07 26.33 -7.63
N SER A 544 20.58 27.28 -6.82
CA SER A 544 19.64 28.33 -7.24
C SER A 544 19.89 29.69 -6.57
N TRP A 545 19.95 30.76 -7.36
CA TRP A 545 20.32 32.12 -6.93
C TRP A 545 19.11 33.04 -6.66
N HIS A 546 17.88 32.58 -6.87
CA HIS A 546 16.68 33.39 -6.69
C HIS A 546 15.51 32.62 -6.06
N VAL A 547 15.66 32.24 -4.80
CA VAL A 547 14.53 31.80 -3.96
C VAL A 547 14.19 32.93 -3.00
N GLY A 548 13.07 33.63 -3.20
CA GLY A 548 12.70 34.83 -2.41
C GLY A 548 12.54 34.61 -0.89
N LEU A 549 12.62 33.37 -0.42
CA LEU A 549 12.56 32.95 0.98
C LEU A 549 13.94 32.63 1.59
N LEU A 550 14.99 32.61 0.76
CA LEU A 550 16.37 32.39 1.15
C LEU A 550 17.15 33.68 0.94
N ARG A 551 17.85 34.12 1.99
CA ARG A 551 18.83 35.20 1.91
C ARG A 551 20.17 34.67 2.39
N GLU A 552 21.13 34.61 1.48
CA GLU A 552 22.52 34.33 1.83
C GLU A 552 23.11 35.57 2.51
N VAL A 553 23.75 35.37 3.66
CA VAL A 553 24.43 36.42 4.41
C VAL A 553 25.83 35.93 4.76
N GLN A 554 26.82 36.82 4.60
CA GLN A 554 28.17 36.51 5.07
C GLN A 554 28.20 36.63 6.60
N LEU A 555 28.87 35.69 7.25
CA LEU A 555 28.95 35.65 8.72
C LEU A 555 29.42 36.97 9.35
N LYS A 556 30.34 37.69 8.68
CA LYS A 556 30.88 38.99 9.10
C LYS A 556 29.85 40.12 9.12
N ASP A 557 28.73 39.95 8.42
CA ASP A 557 27.67 40.95 8.29
C ASP A 557 26.54 40.72 9.33
N LEU A 558 26.69 39.74 10.21
CA LEU A 558 25.76 39.44 11.30
C LEU A 558 26.31 39.98 12.63
N GLU A 559 25.51 40.77 13.34
CA GLU A 559 25.79 41.15 14.72
C GLU A 559 25.20 40.10 15.67
N PHE A 560 26.07 39.39 16.40
CA PHE A 560 25.64 38.43 17.41
C PHE A 560 25.49 39.14 18.76
N GLY A 561 24.25 39.19 19.27
CA GLY A 561 24.01 39.45 20.69
C GLY A 561 24.54 38.30 21.56
N HIS A 562 24.38 38.40 22.89
CA HIS A 562 24.74 37.31 23.82
C HIS A 562 23.90 36.06 23.50
N LEU A 563 24.46 35.11 22.74
CA LEU A 563 23.81 33.85 22.39
C LEU A 563 23.82 32.93 23.61
N ASP A 564 22.68 32.77 24.29
CA ASP A 564 22.52 31.65 25.21
C ASP A 564 22.28 30.38 24.40
N TRP A 565 23.20 29.42 24.51
CA TRP A 565 23.11 28.13 23.82
C TRP A 565 21.84 27.35 24.18
N LYS A 566 21.19 27.68 25.31
CA LYS A 566 19.87 27.15 25.69
C LYS A 566 18.72 27.67 24.84
N GLU A 567 18.92 28.77 24.11
CA GLU A 567 17.93 29.36 23.20
C GLU A 567 18.03 28.84 21.76
N MET A 568 19.16 28.19 21.40
CA MET A 568 19.29 27.38 20.19
C MET A 568 18.33 26.18 20.27
N SER A 569 17.80 25.69 19.15
CA SER A 569 16.72 24.69 19.13
C SER A 569 16.87 23.63 20.25
N PRO A 570 15.90 23.49 21.19
CA PRO A 570 15.96 22.61 22.35
C PRO A 570 16.20 21.14 21.99
N ALA A 571 15.93 20.76 20.74
CA ALA A 571 16.24 19.45 20.19
C ALA A 571 17.72 19.08 20.31
N TYR A 572 18.62 20.06 20.38
CA TYR A 572 20.06 19.84 20.53
C TYR A 572 20.57 19.92 21.98
N ALA A 573 19.92 20.71 22.84
CA ALA A 573 20.24 20.79 24.28
C ALA A 573 20.09 19.43 25.01
N ASP A 574 19.28 18.51 24.46
CA ASP A 574 19.14 17.13 24.96
C ASP A 574 20.23 16.17 24.43
N TYR A 575 20.94 16.50 23.34
CA TYR A 575 21.99 15.65 22.77
C TYR A 575 23.30 15.72 23.57
N GLU A 576 23.57 16.86 24.22
CA GLU A 576 24.75 17.07 25.07
C GLU A 576 24.77 16.14 26.30
N LYS A 577 23.60 15.66 26.75
CA LYS A 577 23.49 14.63 27.81
C LYS A 577 23.99 13.25 27.39
N LYS A 578 24.23 13.00 26.10
CA LYS A 578 24.71 11.73 25.55
C LYS A 578 26.06 11.90 24.83
N GLY A 579 27.06 12.38 25.55
CA GLY A 579 28.46 12.02 25.30
C GLY A 579 29.20 12.79 24.20
N THR A 580 30.06 13.69 24.68
CA THR A 580 31.30 14.21 24.09
C THR A 580 31.21 14.97 22.76
N PHE A 581 31.17 16.30 22.87
CA PHE A 581 31.82 17.19 21.93
C PHE A 581 32.76 18.12 22.70
N SER A 582 34.04 18.22 22.28
CA SER A 582 34.99 19.18 22.83
C SER A 582 34.97 20.45 21.99
N LEU A 583 34.75 21.60 22.63
CA LEU A 583 34.92 22.93 22.03
C LEU A 583 36.41 23.19 21.82
N GLU A 584 36.90 23.21 20.58
CA GLU A 584 38.09 23.99 20.20
C GLU A 584 38.26 24.08 18.66
N ALA A 585 38.82 25.21 18.23
CA ALA A 585 39.22 25.64 16.88
C ALA A 585 38.16 26.27 15.95
N TRP A 586 38.19 27.61 15.89
CA TRP A 586 37.60 28.45 14.84
C TRP A 586 38.73 29.00 13.95
N THR A 587 38.74 28.65 12.66
CA THR A 587 39.15 29.60 11.59
C THR A 587 38.65 29.16 10.21
N ILE A 588 37.75 29.98 9.66
CA ILE A 588 37.53 30.36 8.24
C ILE A 588 37.84 29.28 7.20
N HIS A 589 36.82 28.50 6.78
CA HIS A 589 36.51 28.19 5.38
C HIS A 589 34.98 28.33 5.24
N ARG A 590 34.52 29.30 4.42
CA ARG A 590 33.13 29.67 4.09
C ARG A 590 32.03 29.04 4.99
N LEU A 591 31.78 29.65 6.15
CA LEU A 591 30.50 29.48 6.84
C LEU A 591 29.43 30.19 6.00
N GLU A 592 28.62 29.42 5.29
CA GLU A 592 27.42 29.95 4.63
C GLU A 592 26.31 30.04 5.68
N VAL A 593 25.77 31.26 5.85
CA VAL A 593 24.59 31.50 6.69
C VAL A 593 23.42 31.77 5.77
N LEU A 594 22.39 30.93 5.87
CA LEU A 594 21.18 31.06 5.09
C LEU A 594 20.05 31.49 6.02
N ILE A 595 19.55 32.71 5.83
CA ILE A 595 18.32 33.13 6.49
C ILE A 595 17.16 32.54 5.71
N PHE A 596 16.31 31.80 6.40
CA PHE A 596 15.20 31.11 5.81
C PHE A 596 13.90 31.36 6.56
N GLY A 597 12.86 31.68 5.80
CA GLY A 597 11.50 31.87 6.31
C GLY A 597 10.80 33.11 5.76
N GLY A 598 9.49 33.00 5.57
CA GLY A 598 8.72 34.09 4.98
C GLY A 598 8.28 35.14 6.00
N VAL A 599 7.98 34.73 7.23
CA VAL A 599 7.57 35.64 8.31
C VAL A 599 8.81 36.20 9.03
N PRO A 600 9.10 37.52 8.97
CA PRO A 600 10.38 38.07 9.42
C PRO A 600 10.81 37.70 10.84
N LYS A 601 9.89 37.81 11.82
CA LYS A 601 10.13 37.49 13.25
C LYS A 601 10.26 35.98 13.56
N GLU A 602 9.99 35.15 12.56
CA GLU A 602 9.94 33.68 12.66
C GLU A 602 10.93 33.03 11.69
N ARG A 603 11.81 33.83 11.09
CA ARG A 603 12.94 33.35 10.29
C ARG A 603 13.93 32.61 11.18
N VAL A 604 14.66 31.72 10.54
CA VAL A 604 15.78 31.01 11.15
C VAL A 604 17.03 31.23 10.31
N ALA A 605 18.16 31.41 10.98
CA ALA A 605 19.46 31.30 10.35
C ALA A 605 19.90 29.83 10.38
N VAL A 606 20.21 29.29 9.21
CA VAL A 606 20.78 27.95 9.04
C VAL A 606 22.28 28.10 8.81
N PHE A 607 23.08 27.49 9.68
CA PHE A 607 24.54 27.44 9.59
C PHE A 607 24.97 26.03 9.23
N ARG A 608 26.13 25.87 8.59
CA ARG A 608 26.88 24.60 8.51
C ARG A 608 28.31 24.82 9.00
N THR A 609 28.74 24.09 10.02
CA THR A 609 30.15 24.12 10.47
C THR A 609 30.87 22.83 10.08
N PRO A 610 32.02 22.89 9.42
CA PRO A 610 32.84 21.70 9.21
C PRO A 610 33.32 21.14 10.56
N LEU A 611 33.27 19.81 10.70
CA LEU A 611 33.69 19.04 11.87
C LEU A 611 35.20 18.81 11.91
N SER A 612 35.89 19.08 10.80
CA SER A 612 37.35 19.06 10.69
C SER A 612 37.85 19.97 9.56
N GLU A 613 39.12 20.38 9.61
CA GLU A 613 39.76 21.17 8.55
C GLU A 613 39.90 20.42 7.20
N ARG A 614 39.65 19.11 7.18
CA ARG A 614 39.72 18.23 5.99
C ARG A 614 38.38 17.57 5.69
N SER A 615 37.29 18.30 5.93
CA SER A 615 35.93 17.85 5.66
C SER A 615 35.67 17.85 4.15
N TYR A 616 35.45 16.67 3.57
CA TYR A 616 35.19 16.50 2.13
C TYR A 616 33.81 15.90 1.85
N TYR A 617 33.13 15.35 2.87
CA TYR A 617 31.81 14.72 2.75
C TYR A 617 30.74 15.51 3.50
N LEU A 618 29.49 15.50 3.01
CA LEU A 618 28.38 16.24 3.64
C LEU A 618 28.13 15.87 5.12
N GLY A 619 28.46 14.64 5.53
CA GLY A 619 28.35 14.19 6.93
C GLY A 619 29.37 14.83 7.88
N ASP A 620 30.35 15.55 7.35
CA ASP A 620 31.38 16.25 8.11
C ASP A 620 30.94 17.67 8.50
N PHE A 621 29.66 18.03 8.38
CA PHE A 621 29.15 19.36 8.73
C PHE A 621 28.04 19.27 9.79
N THR A 622 28.08 20.13 10.81
CA THR A 622 27.02 20.27 11.82
C THR A 622 26.11 21.44 11.45
N PRO A 623 24.82 21.20 11.19
CA PRO A 623 23.88 22.28 10.95
C PRO A 623 23.37 22.91 12.25
N TYR A 624 23.34 24.25 12.30
CA TYR A 624 22.67 24.98 13.38
C TYR A 624 21.47 25.72 12.83
N VAL A 625 20.35 25.67 13.56
CA VAL A 625 19.17 26.48 13.24
C VAL A 625 18.91 27.40 14.43
N VAL A 626 19.18 28.68 14.23
CA VAL A 626 19.05 29.71 15.26
C VAL A 626 17.87 30.61 14.87
N PRO A 627 17.00 31.02 15.81
CA PRO A 627 16.09 32.12 15.55
C PRO A 627 16.84 33.30 14.94
N TYR A 628 16.32 33.90 13.88
CA TYR A 628 16.91 35.11 13.33
C TYR A 628 16.30 36.32 14.06
N PRO A 629 16.98 36.95 15.03
CA PRO A 629 16.62 38.30 15.44
C PRO A 629 16.94 39.24 14.27
N GLU A 630 16.00 40.13 13.93
CA GLU A 630 16.28 41.19 12.97
C GLU A 630 17.44 42.08 13.43
#